data_AF-A0A239M4R6-F1
#
_entry.id   AF-A0A239M4R6-F1
#
_cell.length_a   1.000
_cell.length_b   1.000
_cell.length_c   1.000
_cell.angle_alpha   90.00
_cell.angle_beta   90.00
_cell.angle_gamma   90.00
#
_symmetry.space_group_name_H-M   'P 1'
#
loop_
_entity.id
_entity.type
_entity.pdbx_description
1 polymer ?
#
loop_
_entity_poly.entity_id
_entity_poly.type
_entity_poly.pdbx_seq_one_letter_code
_entity_poly.pdbx_strand_id
1 'polypeptide(L)'
;MVVAVALVVGFVTARLGVDPHTAETETVTGVVTWSNEETRLIFFQQDGVPPGSEAIVSVTADNWQDAGGMIYTGGPYPTCLAGADGDPVSMDRHRVELQVIHRAMSAGPAQHFAVQVHCLD
;
A
#
# COMPACT_ATOMS: atom_id res chain seq x y z
N MET A 1 10.37 41.08 24.59
CA MET A 1 10.70 39.73 24.07
C MET A 1 9.96 38.75 24.98
N VAL A 2 8.87 38.16 24.51
CA VAL A 2 8.03 37.21 25.27
C VAL A 2 7.81 35.99 24.38
N VAL A 3 8.06 34.82 24.96
CA VAL A 3 8.16 33.51 24.28
C VAL A 3 6.80 32.79 24.30
N ALA A 4 6.47 32.23 23.13
CA ALA A 4 5.64 31.05 22.78
C ALA A 4 4.43 30.63 23.62
N VAL A 5 3.32 30.31 22.93
CA VAL A 5 2.65 29.01 23.05
C VAL A 5 2.11 28.60 21.66
N ALA A 6 2.70 27.58 21.06
CA ALA A 6 2.11 26.86 19.93
C ALA A 6 1.10 25.84 20.48
N LEU A 7 -0.16 25.93 20.09
CA LEU A 7 -1.20 24.96 20.41
C LEU A 7 -0.99 23.69 19.58
N VAL A 8 -0.38 22.68 20.20
CA VAL A 8 -0.40 21.31 19.69
C VAL A 8 -1.79 20.75 19.99
N VAL A 9 -2.65 20.68 18.97
CA VAL A 9 -3.92 19.96 19.07
C VAL A 9 -3.61 18.47 18.93
N GLY A 10 -3.44 17.82 20.08
CA GLY A 10 -3.29 16.37 20.16
C GLY A 10 -4.55 15.66 19.69
N PHE A 11 -4.39 14.78 18.70
CA PHE A 11 -5.40 13.83 18.26
C PHE A 11 -5.78 12.90 19.41
N VAL A 12 -7.06 12.91 19.79
CA VAL A 12 -7.65 11.94 20.72
C VAL A 12 -7.81 10.62 19.98
N THR A 13 -6.94 9.64 20.24
CA THR A 13 -7.19 8.26 19.79
C THR A 13 -8.22 7.63 20.72
N ALA A 14 -9.49 7.71 20.32
CA ALA A 14 -10.54 6.92 20.94
C ALA A 14 -10.22 5.43 20.68
N ARG A 15 -9.78 4.71 21.71
CA ARG A 15 -9.76 3.24 21.69
C ARG A 15 -11.19 2.74 21.74
N LEU A 16 -11.82 2.66 20.57
CA LEU A 16 -13.08 1.94 20.39
C LEU A 16 -12.76 0.45 20.27
N GLY A 17 -13.52 -0.37 21.00
CA GLY A 17 -13.31 -1.81 21.11
C GLY A 17 -13.19 -2.48 19.74
N VAL A 18 -12.10 -3.22 19.58
CA VAL A 18 -11.78 -3.99 18.36
C VAL A 18 -12.80 -5.10 18.23
N ASP A 19 -13.66 -5.01 17.21
CA ASP A 19 -14.52 -6.12 16.80
C ASP A 19 -13.62 -7.20 16.15
N PRO A 20 -13.61 -8.45 16.65
CA PRO A 20 -12.77 -9.53 16.12
C PRO A 20 -13.12 -9.92 14.66
N HIS A 21 -14.17 -9.35 14.07
CA HIS A 21 -14.58 -9.61 12.69
C HIS A 21 -14.26 -8.48 11.71
N THR A 22 -13.70 -7.34 12.16
CA THR A 22 -13.19 -6.31 11.26
C THR A 22 -11.72 -6.56 10.92
N ALA A 23 -11.44 -6.84 9.65
CA ALA A 23 -10.08 -6.78 9.13
C ALA A 23 -9.65 -5.30 9.09
N GLU A 24 -8.68 -4.92 9.92
CA GLU A 24 -8.11 -3.57 9.89
C GLU A 24 -7.16 -3.44 8.70
N THR A 25 -7.27 -2.33 7.96
CA THR A 25 -6.33 -1.94 6.92
C THR A 25 -5.25 -1.04 7.51
N GLU A 26 -4.00 -1.27 7.15
CA GLU A 26 -2.88 -0.38 7.45
C GLU A 26 -2.55 0.43 6.19
N THR A 27 -2.37 1.75 6.33
CA THR A 27 -1.88 2.58 5.23
C THR A 27 -0.36 2.66 5.32
N VAL A 28 0.32 2.16 4.29
CA VAL A 28 1.79 2.13 4.19
C VAL A 28 2.25 2.83 2.93
N THR A 29 3.32 3.60 3.04
CA THR A 29 3.97 4.25 1.89
C THR A 29 5.32 3.58 1.63
N GLY A 30 5.70 3.48 0.36
CA GLY A 30 6.96 2.86 -0.01
C GLY A 30 7.19 2.84 -1.51
N VAL A 31 8.07 1.94 -1.93
CA VAL A 31 8.46 1.77 -3.33
C VAL A 31 8.21 0.33 -3.77
N VAL A 32 7.46 0.16 -4.85
CA VAL A 32 7.39 -1.10 -5.57
C VAL A 32 8.63 -1.23 -6.44
N THR A 33 9.34 -2.34 -6.33
CA THR A 33 10.59 -2.61 -7.08
C THR A 33 10.45 -3.72 -8.12
N TRP A 34 9.35 -4.46 -8.03
CA TRP A 34 8.96 -5.49 -8.98
C TRP A 34 7.44 -5.64 -8.92
N SER A 35 6.82 -5.86 -10.06
CA SER A 35 5.39 -6.15 -10.13
C SER A 35 5.07 -7.04 -11.33
N ASN A 36 3.96 -7.75 -11.23
CA ASN A 36 3.46 -8.59 -12.31
C ASN A 36 1.93 -8.49 -12.38
N GLU A 37 1.42 -7.96 -13.48
CA GLU A 37 -0.01 -7.74 -13.72
C GLU A 37 -0.81 -9.04 -13.75
N GLU A 38 -0.25 -10.10 -14.36
CA GLU A 38 -0.93 -11.39 -14.54
C GLU A 38 -1.15 -12.11 -13.20
N THR A 39 -0.13 -12.12 -12.35
CA THR A 39 -0.18 -12.74 -11.01
C THR A 39 -0.69 -11.78 -9.93
N ARG A 40 -0.74 -10.48 -10.23
CA ARG A 40 -1.06 -9.38 -9.30
C ARG A 40 -0.20 -9.40 -8.04
N LEU A 41 1.08 -9.72 -8.19
CA LEU A 41 2.05 -9.71 -7.09
C LEU A 41 3.01 -8.54 -7.27
N ILE A 42 3.40 -7.92 -6.15
CA ILE A 42 4.42 -6.89 -6.10
C ILE A 42 5.45 -7.18 -5.01
N PHE A 43 6.68 -6.70 -5.22
CA PHE A 43 7.68 -6.56 -4.16
C PHE A 43 7.67 -5.12 -3.68
N PHE A 44 7.33 -4.94 -2.41
CA PHE A 44 7.14 -3.64 -1.81
C PHE A 44 8.18 -3.39 -0.72
N GLN A 45 8.97 -2.34 -0.90
CA GLN A 45 9.87 -1.81 0.12
C GLN A 45 9.19 -0.66 0.86
N GLN A 46 8.74 -0.93 2.08
CA GLN A 46 8.11 0.08 2.93
C GLN A 46 9.10 1.15 3.38
N ASP A 47 8.65 2.41 3.44
CA ASP A 47 9.43 3.52 3.96
C ASP A 47 9.80 3.31 5.44
N GLY A 48 11.03 3.65 5.81
CA GLY A 48 11.55 3.47 7.17
C GLY A 48 11.95 2.03 7.53
N VAL A 49 11.67 1.05 6.67
CA VAL A 49 12.17 -0.33 6.79
C VAL A 49 13.50 -0.46 6.04
N PRO A 50 14.51 -1.16 6.59
CA PRO A 50 15.78 -1.39 5.89
C PRO A 50 15.60 -2.04 4.51
N PRO A 51 16.48 -1.73 3.54
CA PRO A 51 16.47 -2.39 2.23
C PRO A 51 16.76 -3.90 2.37
N GLY A 52 16.21 -4.72 1.46
CA GLY A 52 16.32 -6.18 1.53
C GLY A 52 15.28 -6.84 2.45
N SER A 53 14.31 -6.07 2.94
CA SER A 53 13.16 -6.54 3.72
C SER A 53 11.86 -6.35 2.94
N GLU A 54 11.90 -6.50 1.62
CA GLU A 54 10.75 -6.33 0.75
C GLU A 54 9.67 -7.37 1.08
N ALA A 55 8.42 -6.91 1.16
CA ALA A 55 7.27 -7.77 1.33
C ALA A 55 6.70 -8.15 -0.04
N ILE A 56 6.32 -9.42 -0.19
CA ILE A 56 5.48 -9.85 -1.31
C ILE A 56 4.04 -9.50 -0.96
N VAL A 57 3.45 -8.61 -1.74
CA VAL A 57 2.07 -8.15 -1.53
C VAL A 57 1.23 -8.55 -2.74
N SER A 58 0.05 -9.11 -2.48
CA SER A 58 -0.95 -9.38 -3.51
C SER A 58 -1.84 -8.16 -3.71
N VAL A 59 -1.95 -7.67 -4.94
CA VAL A 59 -2.80 -6.54 -5.30
C VAL A 59 -4.20 -7.05 -5.60
N THR A 60 -5.09 -6.87 -4.64
CA THR A 60 -6.52 -7.20 -4.74
C THR A 60 -7.39 -5.97 -4.93
N ALA A 61 -6.76 -4.80 -5.12
CA ALA A 61 -7.45 -3.53 -5.21
C ALA A 61 -8.39 -3.49 -6.43
N ASP A 62 -9.69 -3.42 -6.16
CA ASP A 62 -10.71 -3.15 -7.18
C ASP A 62 -10.74 -1.67 -7.56
N ASN A 63 -10.21 -0.81 -6.69
CA ASN A 63 -10.10 0.63 -6.92
C ASN A 63 -8.67 1.10 -6.71
N TRP A 64 -8.16 1.94 -7.61
CA TRP A 64 -6.84 2.55 -7.48
C TRP A 64 -6.86 4.00 -7.95
N GLN A 65 -5.89 4.78 -7.47
CA GLN A 65 -5.73 6.19 -7.76
C GLN A 65 -4.40 6.43 -8.48
N ASP A 66 -4.43 7.17 -9.59
CA ASP A 66 -3.20 7.59 -10.28
C ASP A 66 -2.56 8.82 -9.60
N ALA A 67 -1.34 9.17 -10.01
CA ALA A 67 -0.62 10.33 -9.48
C ALA A 67 -1.31 11.68 -9.82
N GLY A 68 -2.20 11.71 -10.82
CA GLY A 68 -3.06 12.85 -11.14
C GLY A 68 -4.27 12.98 -10.21
N GLY A 69 -4.49 11.99 -9.35
CA GLY A 69 -5.60 11.91 -8.42
C GLY A 69 -6.88 11.32 -9.01
N MET A 70 -6.85 10.80 -10.24
CA MET A 70 -7.99 10.12 -10.86
C MET A 70 -8.19 8.74 -10.23
N ILE A 71 -9.43 8.43 -9.88
CA ILE A 71 -9.81 7.16 -9.28
C ILE A 71 -10.40 6.24 -10.35
N TYR A 72 -9.86 5.04 -10.45
CA TYR A 72 -10.32 3.96 -11.32
C TYR A 72 -11.07 2.95 -10.47
N THR A 73 -12.33 2.68 -10.79
CA THR A 73 -13.19 1.76 -10.02
C THR A 73 -13.60 0.54 -10.82
N GLY A 74 -13.47 -0.66 -10.25
CA GLY A 74 -13.65 -1.93 -10.98
C GLY A 74 -12.71 -2.03 -12.19
N GLY A 75 -11.60 -1.29 -12.12
CA GLY A 75 -10.74 -0.97 -13.25
C GLY A 75 -9.70 -2.07 -13.53
N PRO A 76 -8.93 -1.90 -14.60
CA PRO A 76 -7.77 -2.74 -14.86
C PRO A 76 -6.72 -2.59 -13.75
N TYR A 77 -5.73 -3.47 -13.74
CA TYR A 77 -4.59 -3.39 -12.84
C TYR A 77 -3.95 -1.98 -12.86
N PRO A 78 -3.40 -1.46 -11.73
CA PRO A 78 -2.85 -0.12 -11.67
C PRO A 78 -1.78 0.08 -12.75
N THR A 79 -2.00 1.03 -13.66
CA THR A 79 -1.10 1.19 -14.83
C THR A 79 0.29 1.65 -14.45
N CYS A 80 0.44 2.34 -13.32
CA CYS A 80 1.75 2.69 -12.77
C CYS A 80 2.53 1.46 -12.30
N LEU A 81 1.88 0.32 -12.08
CA LEU A 81 2.53 -0.95 -11.72
C LEU A 81 2.51 -1.95 -12.88
N ALA A 82 1.86 -1.63 -13.99
CA ALA A 82 1.78 -2.53 -15.14
C ALA A 82 3.15 -2.60 -15.84
N GLY A 83 3.45 -3.76 -16.43
CA GLY A 83 4.59 -3.87 -17.33
C GLY A 83 4.32 -3.18 -18.67
N ALA A 84 5.33 -3.20 -19.54
CA ALA A 84 5.20 -2.63 -20.88
C ALA A 84 4.26 -3.47 -21.76
N ASP A 85 3.83 -2.93 -22.90
CA ASP A 85 2.97 -3.65 -23.84
C ASP A 85 3.54 -5.02 -24.22
N GLY A 86 2.80 -6.09 -23.85
CA GLY A 86 3.18 -7.47 -24.13
C GLY A 86 4.10 -8.11 -23.08
N ASP A 87 4.50 -7.39 -22.03
CA ASP A 87 5.22 -7.91 -20.87
C ASP A 87 4.45 -7.59 -19.58
N PRO A 88 3.85 -8.58 -18.89
CA PRO A 88 3.11 -8.30 -17.67
C PRO A 88 4.01 -7.94 -16.48
N VAL A 89 5.34 -8.11 -16.59
CA VAL A 89 6.29 -7.83 -15.54
C VAL A 89 6.84 -6.41 -15.68
N SER A 90 6.83 -5.67 -14.57
CA SER A 90 7.57 -4.41 -14.45
C SER A 90 8.69 -4.54 -13.40
N MET A 91 9.88 -4.08 -13.78
CA MET A 91 11.04 -3.89 -12.90
C MET A 91 11.21 -2.40 -12.50
N ASP A 92 10.32 -1.53 -12.98
CA ASP A 92 10.40 -0.11 -12.73
C ASP A 92 10.05 0.19 -11.28
N ARG A 93 10.70 1.24 -10.74
CA ARG A 93 10.52 1.63 -9.34
C ARG A 93 9.42 2.68 -9.27
N HIS A 94 8.33 2.34 -8.58
CA HIS A 94 7.17 3.22 -8.43
C HIS A 94 6.89 3.51 -6.97
N ARG A 95 6.77 4.79 -6.63
CA ARG A 95 6.40 5.23 -5.29
C ARG A 95 4.88 5.12 -5.15
N VAL A 96 4.44 4.41 -4.12
CA VAL A 96 3.02 4.17 -3.88
C VAL A 96 2.65 4.31 -2.41
N GLU A 97 1.39 4.61 -2.19
CA GLU A 97 0.70 4.38 -0.92
C GLU A 97 -0.28 3.21 -1.09
N LEU A 98 -0.25 2.27 -0.16
CA LEU A 98 -1.06 1.06 -0.17
C LEU A 98 -1.91 1.02 1.09
N GLN A 99 -3.19 0.66 0.96
CA GLN A 99 -3.95 0.12 2.09
C GLN A 99 -3.80 -1.39 2.07
N VAL A 100 -3.15 -1.93 3.10
CA VAL A 100 -2.78 -3.34 3.18
C VAL A 100 -3.54 -4.03 4.32
N ILE A 101 -4.08 -5.21 4.03
CA ILE A 101 -4.57 -6.14 5.04
C ILE A 101 -3.48 -7.19 5.28
N HIS A 102 -3.11 -7.33 6.55
CA HIS A 102 -2.16 -8.35 7.00
C HIS A 102 -2.94 -9.56 7.53
N ARG A 103 -2.85 -10.69 6.86
CA ARG A 103 -3.43 -11.95 7.33
C ARG A 103 -2.34 -12.81 7.94
N ALA A 104 -2.40 -12.96 9.26
CA ALA A 104 -1.59 -13.95 9.96
C ALA A 104 -2.01 -15.36 9.53
N MET A 105 -1.03 -16.21 9.24
CA MET A 105 -1.24 -17.62 8.92
C MET A 105 -0.86 -18.46 10.15
N SER A 106 -1.64 -19.50 10.44
CA SER A 106 -1.35 -20.41 11.57
C SER A 106 -0.05 -21.21 11.38
N ALA A 107 0.38 -21.37 10.13
CA ALA A 107 1.70 -21.88 9.77
C ALA A 107 2.18 -21.16 8.50
N GLY A 108 3.39 -20.59 8.55
CA GLY A 108 4.01 -19.88 7.42
C GLY A 108 4.06 -18.35 7.56
N PRO A 109 4.58 -17.65 6.54
CA PRO A 109 4.64 -16.20 6.55
C PRO A 109 3.24 -15.59 6.47
N ALA A 110 3.10 -14.37 7.01
CA ALA A 110 1.88 -13.59 6.86
C ALA A 110 1.61 -13.30 5.37
N GLN A 111 0.34 -13.22 5.00
CA GLN A 111 -0.07 -12.79 3.67
C GLN A 111 -0.43 -11.31 3.72
N HIS A 112 -0.04 -10.58 2.68
CA HIS A 112 -0.26 -9.15 2.56
C HIS A 112 -1.14 -8.88 1.34
N PHE A 113 -2.25 -8.17 1.52
CA PHE A 113 -3.19 -7.85 0.47
C PHE A 113 -3.34 -6.33 0.35
N ALA A 114 -2.89 -5.74 -0.76
CA ALA A 114 -3.18 -4.36 -1.07
C ALA A 114 -4.62 -4.28 -1.61
N VAL A 115 -5.51 -3.65 -0.82
CA VAL A 115 -6.92 -3.45 -1.15
C VAL A 115 -7.20 -2.09 -1.78
N GLN A 116 -6.25 -1.15 -1.65
CA GLN A 116 -6.24 0.11 -2.38
C GLN A 116 -4.80 0.45 -2.75
N VAL A 117 -4.61 0.98 -3.97
CA VAL A 117 -3.31 1.44 -4.48
C VAL A 117 -3.45 2.91 -4.87
N HIS A 118 -2.51 3.73 -4.43
CA HIS A 118 -2.36 5.11 -4.85
C HIS A 118 -0.95 5.31 -5.41
N CYS A 119 -0.86 5.54 -6.72
CA CYS A 119 0.38 5.87 -7.40
C CYS A 119 0.77 7.31 -7.05
N LEU A 120 2.05 7.55 -6.70
CA LEU A 120 2.54 8.86 -6.27
C LEU A 120 3.50 9.52 -7.27
N ASP A 121 3.86 8.81 -8.34
CA ASP A 121 4.73 9.26 -9.42
C ASP A 121 4.16 9.02 -10.82
#